data_AF-A0A1B6GEZ1-F1
#
_entry.id   AF-A0A1B6GEZ1-F1
#
_cell.length_a   1.000
_cell.length_b   1.000
_cell.length_c   1.000
_cell.angle_alpha   90.00
_cell.angle_beta   90.00
_cell.angle_gamma   90.00
#
_symmetry.space_group_name_H-M   'P 1'
#
loop_
_entity.id
_entity.type
_entity.pdbx_description
1 polymer ?
#
loop_
_entity_poly.entity_id
_entity_poly.type
_entity_poly.pdbx_seq_one_letter_code
_entity_poly.pdbx_strand_id
1 'polypeptide(L)'
;PIKKNDMQSIYKINSFLEIVTKKYNNIVIVGDFNIDLTENKPSSVELNNTLMSNGMRYLVDFPTRITETSKSVIDNVFTNVDKKFIKVTGLNTQLSDHDGQLTEIIRSNKFHNKKSNMQSLLEYKRKFNESNIKNFLMALHKETWMEVYMS
;
A
#
# COMPACT_ATOMS: atom_id res chain seq x y z
N PRO A 1 17.46 -17.74 -0.08
CA PRO A 1 16.82 -17.68 1.26
C PRO A 1 16.09 -16.33 1.39
N ILE A 2 14.94 -16.29 2.07
CA ILE A 2 14.21 -15.03 2.29
C ILE A 2 14.95 -14.21 3.35
N LYS A 3 15.12 -12.90 3.14
CA LYS A 3 15.74 -12.03 4.15
C LYS A 3 14.85 -12.00 5.40
N LYS A 4 15.44 -11.93 6.59
CA LYS A 4 14.71 -11.95 7.87
C LYS A 4 13.64 -10.84 7.96
N ASN A 5 13.96 -9.65 7.46
CA ASN A 5 13.05 -8.50 7.46
C ASN A 5 11.86 -8.72 6.52
N ASP A 6 12.09 -9.30 5.34
CA ASP A 6 11.03 -9.63 4.39
C ASP A 6 10.07 -10.67 4.99
N MET A 7 10.60 -11.73 5.62
CA MET A 7 9.76 -12.73 6.31
C MET A 7 8.91 -12.11 7.41
N GLN A 8 9.50 -11.25 8.25
CA GLN A 8 8.75 -10.61 9.32
C GLN A 8 7.66 -9.68 8.78
N SER A 9 7.92 -9.01 7.65
CA SER A 9 6.94 -8.16 6.97
C SER A 9 5.79 -8.97 6.39
N ILE A 10 6.09 -10.08 5.71
CA ILE A 10 5.07 -10.98 5.15
C ILE A 10 4.20 -11.59 6.25
N TYR A 11 4.80 -12.01 7.38
CA TYR A 11 4.02 -12.52 8.52
C TYR A 11 3.02 -11.48 9.06
N LYS A 12 3.46 -10.23 9.21
CA LYS A 12 2.58 -9.12 9.63
C LYS A 12 1.45 -8.88 8.63
N ILE A 13 1.75 -8.93 7.33
CA ILE A 13 0.76 -8.82 6.25
C ILE A 13 -0.26 -9.95 6.38
N ASN A 14 0.18 -11.21 6.55
CA ASN A 14 -0.72 -12.34 6.71
C ASN A 14 -1.67 -12.16 7.91
N SER A 15 -1.13 -11.85 9.09
CA SER A 15 -1.97 -11.61 10.28
C SER A 15 -2.96 -10.46 10.09
N PHE A 16 -2.56 -9.40 9.39
CA PHE A 16 -3.46 -8.31 9.03
C PHE A 16 -4.57 -8.77 8.08
N LEU A 17 -4.22 -9.50 7.03
CA LEU A 17 -5.16 -10.04 6.04
C LEU A 17 -6.20 -10.96 6.69
N GLU A 18 -5.79 -11.85 7.58
CA GLU A 18 -6.69 -12.74 8.31
C GLU A 18 -7.75 -11.97 9.13
N ILE A 19 -7.42 -10.78 9.64
CA ILE A 19 -8.35 -9.93 10.38
C ILE A 19 -9.29 -9.20 9.43
N VAL A 20 -8.77 -8.57 8.38
CA VAL A 20 -9.59 -7.74 7.48
C VAL A 20 -10.52 -8.57 6.61
N THR A 21 -10.08 -9.73 6.12
CA THR A 21 -10.87 -10.63 5.28
C THR A 21 -12.06 -11.23 6.00
N LYS A 22 -11.96 -11.44 7.33
CA LYS A 22 -13.10 -11.86 8.17
C LYS A 22 -14.11 -10.73 8.40
N LYS A 23 -13.68 -9.48 8.30
CA LYS A 23 -14.49 -8.30 8.66
C LYS A 23 -15.15 -7.63 7.46
N TYR A 24 -14.51 -7.66 6.30
CA TYR A 24 -14.93 -6.89 5.13
C TYR A 24 -15.00 -7.76 3.87
N ASN A 25 -16.06 -7.55 3.08
CA ASN A 25 -16.27 -8.33 1.85
C ASN A 25 -15.49 -7.78 0.65
N ASN A 26 -15.29 -6.45 0.59
CA ASN A 26 -14.59 -5.78 -0.50
C ASN A 26 -13.41 -5.02 0.10
N ILE A 27 -12.19 -5.43 -0.24
CA ILE A 27 -10.96 -4.95 0.36
C ILE A 27 -10.05 -4.41 -0.74
N VAL A 28 -9.51 -3.23 -0.51
CA VAL A 28 -8.44 -2.63 -1.31
C VAL A 28 -7.38 -2.14 -0.33
N ILE A 29 -6.17 -2.67 -0.46
CA ILE A 29 -4.99 -2.29 0.34
C ILE A 29 -3.98 -1.73 -0.65
N VAL A 30 -3.49 -0.52 -0.39
CA VAL A 30 -2.56 0.19 -1.27
C VAL A 30 -1.36 0.63 -0.43
N GLY A 31 -0.16 0.47 -0.95
CA GLY A 31 1.04 0.98 -0.29
C GLY A 31 2.34 0.46 -0.88
N ASP A 32 3.43 0.91 -0.26
CA ASP A 32 4.79 0.42 -0.49
C ASP A 32 5.04 -0.82 0.39
N PHE A 33 5.29 -1.96 -0.25
CA PHE A 33 5.59 -3.23 0.42
C PHE A 33 7.07 -3.58 0.42
N ASN A 34 7.91 -2.82 -0.30
CA ASN A 34 9.35 -3.07 -0.45
C ASN A 34 9.71 -4.51 -0.90
N ILE A 35 8.78 -5.20 -1.57
CA ILE A 35 8.99 -6.54 -2.14
C ILE A 35 8.55 -6.47 -3.61
N ASP A 36 9.50 -6.72 -4.52
CA ASP A 36 9.21 -6.72 -5.95
C ASP A 36 8.44 -7.99 -6.33
N LEU A 37 7.15 -7.81 -6.64
CA LEU A 37 6.25 -8.91 -6.98
C LEU A 37 6.44 -9.48 -8.40
N THR A 38 7.22 -8.81 -9.24
CA THR A 38 7.52 -9.27 -10.61
C THR A 38 8.80 -10.11 -10.68
N GLU A 39 9.66 -10.01 -9.67
CA GLU A 39 10.83 -10.87 -9.56
C GLU A 39 10.42 -12.27 -9.08
N ASN A 40 11.01 -13.33 -9.63
CA ASN A 40 10.80 -14.70 -9.13
C ASN A 40 11.75 -14.99 -7.95
N LYS A 41 11.60 -14.26 -6.85
CA LYS A 41 12.38 -14.42 -5.62
C LYS A 41 11.56 -15.16 -4.56
N PRO A 42 12.21 -15.84 -3.60
CA PRO A 42 11.49 -16.50 -2.51
C PRO A 42 10.52 -15.60 -1.74
N SER A 43 10.86 -14.32 -1.53
CA SER A 43 9.99 -13.35 -0.83
C SER A 43 8.74 -12.99 -1.63
N SER A 44 8.86 -12.79 -2.95
CA SER A 44 7.73 -12.46 -3.81
C SER A 44 6.79 -13.65 -4.01
N VAL A 45 7.35 -14.86 -4.12
CA VAL A 45 6.57 -16.11 -4.15
C VAL A 45 5.79 -16.28 -2.84
N GLU A 46 6.44 -16.07 -1.69
CA GLU A 46 5.79 -16.21 -0.38
C GLU A 46 4.71 -15.14 -0.15
N LEU A 47 4.97 -13.90 -0.55
CA LEU A 47 3.97 -12.83 -0.50
C LEU A 47 2.78 -13.14 -1.41
N ASN A 48 3.03 -13.61 -2.63
CA ASN A 48 1.96 -14.01 -3.55
C ASN A 48 1.13 -15.17 -2.99
N ASN A 49 1.77 -16.19 -2.42
CA ASN A 49 1.08 -17.30 -1.76
C ASN A 49 0.23 -16.81 -0.58
N THR A 50 0.75 -15.89 0.23
CA THR A 50 0.03 -15.25 1.34
C THR A 50 -1.21 -14.49 0.85
N LEU A 51 -1.10 -13.76 -0.26
CA LEU A 51 -2.25 -13.08 -0.85
C LEU A 51 -3.29 -14.08 -1.35
N MET A 52 -2.87 -15.09 -2.11
CA MET A 52 -3.77 -16.10 -2.68
C MET A 52 -4.50 -16.91 -1.61
N SER A 53 -3.81 -17.32 -0.53
CA SER A 53 -4.41 -18.07 0.59
C SER A 53 -5.49 -17.26 1.32
N ASN A 54 -5.39 -15.94 1.31
CA ASN A 54 -6.37 -15.01 1.87
C ASN A 54 -7.42 -14.54 0.84
N GLY A 55 -7.48 -15.14 -0.36
CA GLY A 55 -8.43 -14.76 -1.41
C GLY A 55 -8.16 -13.36 -2.01
N MET A 56 -6.93 -12.86 -1.85
CA MET A 56 -6.48 -11.57 -2.35
C MET A 56 -5.57 -11.77 -3.56
N ARG A 57 -5.40 -10.71 -4.35
CA ARG A 57 -4.41 -10.65 -5.45
C ARG A 57 -3.80 -9.27 -5.53
N TYR A 58 -2.59 -9.18 -6.09
CA TYR A 58 -1.98 -7.91 -6.47
C TYR A 58 -2.46 -7.49 -7.87
N LEU A 59 -2.39 -6.19 -8.18
CA LEU A 59 -2.87 -5.63 -9.46
C LEU A 59 -1.81 -4.88 -10.26
N VAL A 60 -0.72 -4.45 -9.63
CA VAL A 60 0.32 -3.66 -10.30
C VAL A 60 1.35 -4.60 -10.94
N ASP A 61 1.53 -4.43 -12.25
CA ASP A 61 2.49 -5.14 -13.11
C ASP A 61 3.45 -4.18 -13.83
N PHE A 62 3.45 -2.90 -13.45
CA PHE A 62 4.32 -1.86 -13.99
C PHE A 62 5.28 -1.33 -12.91
N PRO A 63 6.46 -0.81 -13.28
CA PRO A 63 7.40 -0.22 -12.32
C PRO A 63 6.76 0.92 -11.54
N THR A 64 6.91 0.88 -10.23
CA THR A 64 6.46 1.93 -9.29
C THR A 64 7.62 2.65 -8.64
N ARG A 65 8.82 2.07 -8.68
CA ARG A 65 10.07 2.75 -8.37
C ARG A 65 11.02 2.67 -9.56
N ILE A 66 11.49 3.83 -10.03
CA ILE A 66 12.41 3.96 -11.15
C ILE A 66 13.60 4.80 -10.68
N THR A 67 14.77 4.18 -10.68
CA THR A 67 16.05 4.85 -10.43
C THR A 67 16.86 4.89 -11.74
N GLU A 68 18.04 5.50 -11.69
CA GLU A 68 18.96 5.51 -12.84
C GLU A 68 19.39 4.10 -13.28
N THR A 69 19.42 3.14 -12.34
CA THR A 69 20.00 1.80 -12.58
C THR A 69 18.99 0.67 -12.48
N SER A 70 17.78 0.91 -11.98
CA SER A 70 16.81 -0.14 -11.72
C SER A 70 15.36 0.32 -11.88
N LYS A 71 14.48 -0.66 -12.10
CA LYS A 71 13.03 -0.51 -12.12
C LYS A 71 12.44 -1.65 -11.30
N SER A 72 11.60 -1.33 -10.32
CA SER A 72 10.99 -2.34 -9.45
C SER A 72 9.51 -2.08 -9.19
N VAL A 73 8.78 -3.15 -8.88
CA VAL A 73 7.34 -3.12 -8.58
C VAL A 73 7.11 -3.36 -7.09
N ILE A 74 7.45 -2.36 -6.27
CA ILE A 74 7.43 -2.49 -4.80
C ILE A 74 6.22 -1.82 -4.15
N ASP A 75 5.62 -0.84 -4.81
CA ASP A 75 4.30 -0.35 -4.46
C ASP A 75 3.22 -1.14 -5.20
N ASN A 76 2.15 -1.53 -4.49
CA ASN A 76 1.10 -2.36 -5.09
C ASN A 76 -0.30 -2.08 -4.54
N VAL A 77 -1.29 -2.66 -5.22
CA VAL A 77 -2.70 -2.68 -4.82
C VAL A 77 -3.14 -4.12 -4.63
N PHE A 78 -3.39 -4.52 -3.38
CA PHE A 78 -3.94 -5.84 -3.05
C PHE A 78 -5.46 -5.78 -2.90
N THR A 79 -6.18 -6.70 -3.54
CA THR A 79 -7.64 -6.68 -3.51
C THR A 79 -8.27 -8.05 -3.72
N ASN A 80 -9.50 -8.20 -3.23
CA ASN A 80 -10.44 -9.27 -3.60
C ASN A 80 -11.60 -8.76 -4.49
N VAL A 81 -11.65 -7.46 -4.80
CA VAL A 81 -12.69 -6.85 -5.66
C VAL A 81 -12.53 -7.38 -7.08
N ASP A 82 -13.61 -7.72 -7.79
CA ASP A 82 -13.56 -8.20 -9.18
C ASP A 82 -12.85 -7.20 -10.10
N LYS A 83 -12.01 -7.69 -11.04
CA LYS A 83 -11.24 -6.87 -12.00
C LYS A 83 -12.12 -5.92 -12.82
N LYS A 84 -13.42 -6.20 -13.01
CA LYS A 84 -14.34 -5.29 -13.71
C LYS A 84 -14.73 -4.05 -12.90
N PHE A 85 -14.47 -4.05 -11.59
CA PHE A 85 -14.82 -2.97 -10.66
C PHE A 85 -13.61 -2.23 -10.11
N ILE A 86 -12.40 -2.60 -10.51
CA ILE A 86 -11.19 -1.95 -10.06
C ILE A 86 -10.16 -1.89 -11.18
N LYS A 87 -9.56 -0.72 -11.36
CA LYS A 87 -8.49 -0.49 -12.32
C LYS A 87 -7.36 0.26 -11.64
N VAL A 88 -6.12 -0.10 -11.96
CA VAL A 88 -4.93 0.59 -11.47
C VAL A 88 -4.13 1.08 -12.67
N THR A 89 -3.65 2.31 -12.61
CA THR A 89 -2.82 2.91 -13.66
C THR A 89 -1.61 3.58 -13.03
N GLY A 90 -0.46 3.45 -13.67
CA GLY A 90 0.76 4.15 -13.26
C GLY A 90 0.70 5.61 -13.66
N LEU A 91 1.15 6.48 -12.77
CA LEU A 91 1.30 7.90 -13.00
C LEU A 91 2.77 8.27 -12.86
N ASN A 92 3.43 8.55 -13.98
CA ASN A 92 4.78 9.10 -13.92
C ASN A 92 4.72 10.52 -13.38
N THR A 93 5.17 10.72 -12.13
CA THR A 93 5.07 12.02 -11.48
C THR A 93 6.33 12.86 -11.65
N GLN A 94 7.49 12.22 -11.86
CA GLN A 94 8.82 12.85 -11.85
C GLN A 94 9.10 13.66 -10.57
N LEU A 95 8.38 13.39 -9.47
CA LEU A 95 8.55 14.09 -8.19
C LEU A 95 9.53 13.37 -7.25
N SER A 96 9.75 12.08 -7.45
CA SER A 96 10.74 11.26 -6.74
C SER A 96 11.14 10.05 -7.59
N ASP A 97 11.93 9.14 -7.02
CA ASP A 97 12.21 7.83 -7.60
C ASP A 97 11.00 6.88 -7.53
N HIS A 98 9.90 7.27 -6.88
CA HIS A 98 8.63 6.55 -6.89
C HIS A 98 7.61 7.25 -7.80
N ASP A 99 7.04 6.47 -8.71
CA ASP A 99 5.89 6.89 -9.52
C ASP A 99 4.58 6.66 -8.78
N GLY A 100 3.61 7.52 -9.07
CA GLY A 100 2.28 7.46 -8.47
C GLY A 100 1.45 6.32 -9.03
N GLN A 101 0.38 5.98 -8.31
CA GLN A 101 -0.63 5.04 -8.76
C GLN A 101 -2.03 5.67 -8.65
N LEU A 102 -2.81 5.57 -9.71
CA LEU A 102 -4.23 5.90 -9.69
C LEU A 102 -5.04 4.62 -9.63
N THR A 103 -5.70 4.41 -8.48
CA THR A 103 -6.62 3.28 -8.27
C THR A 103 -8.07 3.77 -8.40
N GLU A 104 -8.74 3.30 -9.44
CA GLU A 104 -10.13 3.63 -9.75
C GLU A 104 -11.05 2.49 -9.27
N ILE A 105 -12.03 2.80 -8.41
CA ILE A 105 -13.03 1.84 -7.94
C ILE A 105 -14.38 2.17 -8.57
N ILE A 106 -14.85 1.30 -9.46
CA ILE A 106 -16.09 1.47 -10.20
C ILE A 106 -17.23 0.86 -9.40
N ARG A 107 -18.11 1.71 -8.88
CA ARG A 107 -19.35 1.26 -8.22
C ARG A 107 -20.49 1.21 -9.23
N SER A 108 -21.22 0.09 -9.28
CA SER A 108 -22.51 0.08 -9.95
C SER A 108 -23.53 0.87 -9.10
N ASN A 109 -24.27 1.78 -9.72
CA ASN A 109 -25.28 2.62 -9.07
C ASN A 109 -26.46 1.85 -8.43
N LYS A 110 -26.48 0.51 -8.49
CA LYS A 110 -27.58 -0.32 -7.94
C LYS A 110 -27.66 -0.34 -6.40
N PHE A 111 -26.71 0.27 -5.68
CA PHE A 111 -26.67 0.26 -4.22
C PHE A 111 -27.05 1.59 -3.53
N HIS A 112 -27.55 2.58 -4.27
CA HIS A 112 -27.90 3.89 -3.68
C HIS A 112 -29.09 3.89 -2.70
N ASN A 113 -29.76 2.76 -2.46
CA ASN A 113 -30.99 2.71 -1.66
C ASN A 113 -30.88 2.06 -0.28
N LYS A 114 -29.69 1.83 0.26
CA LYS A 114 -29.56 1.64 1.71
C LYS A 114 -28.87 2.85 2.30
N LYS A 115 -29.65 3.72 2.96
CA LYS A 115 -29.14 4.50 4.10
C LYS A 115 -28.58 3.47 5.09
N SER A 116 -27.34 3.03 4.90
CA SER A 116 -26.62 2.33 5.95
C SER A 116 -26.60 3.29 7.11
N ASN A 117 -27.08 2.87 8.28
CA ASN A 117 -26.79 3.54 9.54
C ASN A 117 -25.29 3.78 9.55
N MET A 118 -24.88 5.02 9.23
CA MET A 118 -23.50 5.39 9.02
C MET A 118 -22.89 5.45 10.41
N GLN A 119 -22.54 4.27 10.92
CA GLN A 119 -21.75 4.15 12.12
C GLN A 119 -20.46 4.89 11.79
N SER A 120 -20.27 6.03 12.47
CA SER A 120 -19.15 6.94 12.25
C SER A 120 -17.88 6.11 12.22
N LEU A 121 -17.29 5.95 11.04
CA LEU A 121 -16.01 5.30 10.90
C LEU A 121 -15.04 6.13 11.75
N LEU A 122 -14.36 5.49 12.70
CA LEU A 122 -13.27 6.13 13.43
C LEU A 122 -12.17 6.40 12.41
N GLU A 123 -12.06 7.67 12.01
CA GLU A 123 -11.06 8.13 11.05
C GLU A 123 -9.78 8.49 11.81
N TYR A 124 -8.78 7.61 11.74
CA TYR A 124 -7.43 7.93 12.21
C TYR A 124 -6.68 8.60 11.07
N LYS A 125 -6.59 9.93 11.13
CA LYS A 125 -5.81 10.74 10.18
C LYS A 125 -4.83 11.65 10.89
N ARG A 126 -3.75 12.00 10.19
CA ARG A 126 -2.87 13.09 10.65
C ARG A 126 -3.69 14.39 10.71
N LYS A 127 -3.68 15.04 11.87
CA LYS A 127 -4.41 16.31 12.06
C LYS A 127 -3.52 17.47 11.58
N PHE A 128 -3.68 17.87 10.31
CA PHE A 128 -3.00 19.01 9.71
C PHE A 128 -3.62 20.35 10.16
N ASN A 129 -3.41 20.71 11.42
CA ASN A 129 -3.74 22.05 11.92
C ASN A 129 -2.46 22.86 12.11
N GLU A 130 -2.59 24.19 12.18
CA GLU A 130 -1.45 25.11 12.29
C GLU A 130 -0.50 24.77 13.44
N SER A 131 -1.04 24.41 14.61
CA SER A 131 -0.24 24.03 15.78
C SER A 131 0.59 22.77 15.52
N ASN A 132 -0.02 21.72 14.96
CA ASN A 132 0.68 20.48 14.62
C ASN A 132 1.72 20.69 13.50
N ILE A 133 1.45 21.56 12.53
CA ILE A 133 2.40 21.93 11.48
C ILE A 133 3.58 22.68 12.11
N LYS A 134 3.32 23.66 12.97
CA LYS A 134 4.38 24.40 13.68
C LYS A 134 5.24 23.48 14.55
N ASN A 135 4.62 22.55 15.27
CA ASN A 135 5.35 21.55 16.07
C ASN A 135 6.21 20.64 15.18
N PHE A 136 5.69 20.18 14.04
CA PHE A 136 6.45 19.39 13.08
C PHE A 136 7.65 20.18 12.54
N LEU A 137 7.47 21.43 12.11
CA LEU A 137 8.56 22.29 11.63
C LEU A 137 9.61 22.55 12.72
N MET A 138 9.18 22.75 13.97
CA MET A 138 10.11 22.91 15.10
C MET A 138 10.92 21.64 15.38
N ALA A 139 10.29 20.46 15.29
CA ALA A 139 11.00 19.20 15.44
C ALA A 139 11.99 19.02 14.28
N LEU A 140 11.54 19.22 13.04
CA LEU A 140 12.35 19.10 11.84
C LEU A 140 13.57 20.04 11.85
N HIS A 141 13.42 21.27 12.34
CA HIS A 141 14.52 22.23 12.47
C HIS A 141 15.59 21.80 13.49
N LYS A 142 15.23 20.97 14.47
CA LYS A 142 16.16 20.44 15.47
C LYS A 142 16.85 19.16 15.01
N GLU A 143 16.40 18.55 13.94
CA GLU A 143 17.03 17.36 13.38
C GLU A 143 18.33 17.72 12.67
N THR A 144 19.40 17.00 13.01
CA THR A 144 20.74 17.24 12.43
C THR A 144 20.99 16.40 11.18
N TRP A 145 20.21 15.33 10.98
CA TRP A 145 20.36 14.35 9.89
C TRP A 145 21.74 13.67 9.81
N MET A 146 22.63 13.88 10.79
CA MET A 146 24.01 13.40 10.77
C MET A 146 24.10 11.87 10.76
N GLU A 147 23.20 11.19 11.46
CA GLU A 147 23.14 9.72 11.47
C GLU A 147 22.88 9.14 10.06
N VAL A 148 22.01 9.79 9.28
CA VAL A 148 21.69 9.39 7.90
C VAL A 148 22.81 9.77 6.93
N TYR A 149 23.46 10.91 7.15
CA TYR A 149 24.53 11.38 6.28
C TYR A 149 25.85 10.61 6.49
N MET A 150 26.07 10.06 7.69
CA MET A 150 27.28 9.31 8.05
C MET A 150 27.11 7.78 7.96
N SER A 151 25.95 7.29 7.54
CA SER A 151 25.68 5.86 7.28
C SER A 151 25.91 5.47 5.83
#